data_AF-A0A1T5P9R5-F1
#
_entry.id   AF-A0A1T5P9R5-F1
#
_cell.length_a   1.000
_cell.length_b   1.000
_cell.length_c   1.000
_cell.angle_alpha   90.00
_cell.angle_beta   90.00
_cell.angle_gamma   90.00
#
_symmetry.space_group_name_H-M   'P 1'
#
loop_
_entity.id
_entity.type
_entity.pdbx_description
1 polymer ?
#
loop_
_entity_poly.entity_id
_entity_poly.type
_entity_poly.pdbx_seq_one_letter_code
_entity_poly.pdbx_strand_id
1 'polypeptide(L)'
;MAMKPDNIFHLPGIKMPELTHEKIQELKKTAKGKLITGTSITAFPALLKSMEAALQEQLAQYDHIKQTNGENAKRKMLLLEMLDDHLYLEFAYHIMFIKWREQQISKAS
;
A
#
# COMPACT_ATOMS: atom_id res chain seq x y z
N MET A 1 -16.90 -8.75 -26.49
CA MET A 1 -16.89 -8.81 -25.02
C MET A 1 -16.20 -7.54 -24.53
N ALA A 2 -16.94 -6.60 -23.94
CA ALA A 2 -16.38 -5.34 -23.46
C ALA A 2 -15.82 -5.56 -22.03
N MET A 3 -14.53 -5.29 -21.85
CA MET A 3 -13.90 -5.20 -20.52
C MET A 3 -14.63 -4.11 -19.73
N LYS A 4 -15.22 -4.49 -18.59
CA LYS A 4 -15.73 -3.52 -17.62
C LYS A 4 -14.53 -2.69 -17.13
N PRO A 5 -14.62 -1.35 -17.12
CA PRO A 5 -13.58 -0.55 -16.49
C PRO A 5 -13.50 -0.93 -15.02
N ASP A 6 -12.28 -1.08 -14.52
CA ASP A 6 -11.98 -1.36 -13.12
C ASP A 6 -12.85 -0.49 -12.23
N ASN A 7 -13.52 -1.11 -11.26
CA ASN A 7 -14.33 -0.41 -10.26
C ASN A 7 -13.39 0.45 -9.40
N ILE A 8 -13.02 1.62 -9.91
CA ILE A 8 -12.42 2.67 -9.10
C ILE A 8 -13.51 3.09 -8.12
N PHE A 9 -13.38 2.64 -6.88
CA PHE A 9 -14.26 3.02 -5.79
C PHE A 9 -14.15 4.53 -5.55
N HIS A 10 -14.95 5.32 -6.27
CA HIS A 10 -15.11 6.74 -6.03
C HIS A 10 -16.04 6.93 -4.83
N LEU A 11 -15.50 6.82 -3.62
CA LEU A 11 -16.17 7.31 -2.42
C LEU A 11 -16.13 8.86 -2.45
N PRO A 12 -17.27 9.56 -2.50
CA PRO A 12 -17.29 11.02 -2.53
C PRO A 12 -16.57 11.58 -1.29
N GLY A 13 -15.46 12.28 -1.52
CA GLY A 13 -14.72 12.98 -0.46
C GLY A 13 -13.45 12.28 0.05
N ILE A 14 -13.15 11.05 -0.36
CA ILE A 14 -11.92 10.35 0.06
C ILE A 14 -11.06 10.09 -1.18
N LYS A 15 -9.96 10.86 -1.29
CA LYS A 15 -8.98 10.69 -2.37
C LYS A 15 -7.93 9.66 -1.95
N MET A 16 -7.45 8.87 -2.91
CA MET A 16 -6.28 8.03 -2.70
C MET A 16 -5.08 8.92 -2.36
N PRO A 17 -4.32 8.62 -1.29
CA PRO A 17 -3.10 9.36 -1.00
C PRO A 17 -2.08 9.09 -2.09
N GLU A 18 -1.39 10.15 -2.53
CA GLU A 18 -0.35 10.06 -3.56
C GLU A 18 1.03 9.93 -2.92
N LEU A 19 1.86 9.03 -3.45
CA LEU A 19 3.25 8.88 -3.06
C LEU A 19 4.15 9.99 -3.66
N THR A 20 4.02 11.21 -3.13
CA THR A 20 4.88 12.35 -3.53
C THR A 20 6.30 12.22 -2.99
N HIS A 21 7.25 13.03 -3.50
CA HIS A 21 8.61 13.05 -2.97
C HIS A 21 8.65 13.44 -1.48
N GLU A 22 7.89 14.45 -1.08
CA GLU A 22 7.76 14.86 0.32
C GLU A 22 7.22 13.69 1.15
N LYS A 23 6.18 13.02 0.66
CA LYS A 23 5.59 11.88 1.36
C LYS A 23 6.56 10.72 1.54
N ILE A 24 7.39 10.44 0.53
CA ILE A 24 8.49 9.47 0.63
C ILE A 24 9.45 9.82 1.78
N GLN A 25 9.82 11.10 1.93
CA GLN A 25 10.71 11.52 3.02
C GLN A 25 10.06 11.41 4.39
N GLU A 26 8.75 11.64 4.50
CA GLU A 26 7.99 11.40 5.72
C GLU A 26 7.93 9.92 6.08
N LEU A 27 7.52 9.07 5.12
CA LEU A 27 7.36 7.63 5.33
C LEU A 27 8.67 6.99 5.77
N LYS A 28 9.81 7.40 5.19
CA LYS A 28 11.15 6.94 5.62
C LYS A 28 11.44 7.14 7.11
N LYS A 29 10.82 8.14 7.75
CA LYS A 29 11.04 8.45 9.17
C LYS A 29 10.20 7.56 10.10
N THR A 30 9.12 6.94 9.62
CA THR A 30 8.23 6.11 10.44
C THR A 30 8.84 4.74 10.71
N ALA A 31 8.34 4.03 11.73
CA ALA A 31 8.81 2.68 12.05
C ALA A 31 8.58 1.70 10.89
N LYS A 32 7.38 1.74 10.28
CA LYS A 32 7.04 0.90 9.12
C LYS A 32 7.89 1.23 7.90
N GLY A 33 8.16 2.52 7.64
CA GLY A 33 9.04 2.92 6.55
C GLY A 33 10.51 2.57 6.78
N LYS A 34 11.00 2.61 8.03
CA LYS A 34 12.33 2.09 8.39
C LYS A 34 12.45 0.58 8.16
N LEU A 35 11.40 -0.18 8.48
CA LEU A 35 11.35 -1.62 8.20
C LEU A 35 11.40 -1.90 6.69
N ILE A 36 10.61 -1.17 5.89
CA ILE A 36 10.62 -1.29 4.43
C ILE A 36 12.00 -0.92 3.86
N THR A 37 12.58 0.20 4.26
CA THR A 37 13.90 0.65 3.76
C THR A 37 15.04 -0.29 4.18
N GLY A 38 14.96 -0.88 5.37
CA GLY A 38 15.92 -1.87 5.88
C GLY A 38 15.78 -3.26 5.27
N THR A 39 14.67 -3.56 4.60
CA THR A 39 14.45 -4.88 3.98
C THR A 39 15.46 -5.13 2.86
N SER A 40 16.00 -6.35 2.79
CA SER A 40 16.91 -6.76 1.71
C SER A 40 16.14 -7.03 0.42
N ILE A 41 16.76 -6.83 -0.75
CA ILE A 41 16.07 -7.06 -2.04
C ILE A 41 15.51 -8.47 -2.18
N THR A 42 16.16 -9.47 -1.57
CA THR A 42 15.74 -10.87 -1.62
C THR A 42 14.51 -11.15 -0.75
N ALA A 43 14.27 -10.34 0.28
CA ALA A 43 13.11 -10.45 1.17
C ALA A 43 11.91 -9.59 0.70
N PHE A 44 12.12 -8.64 -0.22
CA PHE A 44 11.05 -7.76 -0.73
C PHE A 44 9.85 -8.51 -1.32
N PRO A 45 10.01 -9.57 -2.13
CA PRO A 45 8.85 -10.30 -2.67
C PRO A 45 7.93 -10.85 -1.57
N ALA A 46 8.50 -11.36 -0.47
CA ALA A 46 7.73 -11.86 0.67
C ALA A 46 7.05 -10.72 1.43
N LEU A 47 7.75 -9.59 1.62
CA LEU A 47 7.19 -8.39 2.25
C LEU A 47 5.98 -7.87 1.46
N LEU A 48 6.12 -7.68 0.14
CA LEU A 48 5.04 -7.19 -0.72
C LEU A 48 3.82 -8.11 -0.66
N LYS A 49 4.03 -9.44 -0.79
CA LYS A 49 2.95 -10.42 -0.68
C LYS A 49 2.22 -10.33 0.67
N SER A 50 2.95 -10.12 1.77
CA SER A 50 2.34 -9.96 3.09
C SER A 50 1.51 -8.67 3.18
N MET A 51 1.96 -7.57 2.58
CA MET A 51 1.25 -6.29 2.60
C MET A 51 -0.01 -6.35 1.72
N GLU A 52 0.07 -6.98 0.55
CA GLU A 52 -1.07 -7.21 -0.34
C GLU A 52 -2.12 -8.11 0.32
N ALA A 53 -1.70 -9.19 1.00
CA ALA A 53 -2.61 -10.05 1.74
C ALA A 53 -3.34 -9.29 2.86
N ALA A 54 -2.64 -8.45 3.63
CA ALA A 54 -3.26 -7.62 4.66
C ALA A 54 -4.31 -6.66 4.08
N LEU A 55 -4.03 -6.02 2.94
CA LEU A 55 -5.00 -5.15 2.25
C LEU A 55 -6.23 -5.93 1.76
N GLN A 56 -6.03 -7.15 1.24
CA GLN A 56 -7.14 -8.02 0.84
C GLN A 56 -8.01 -8.44 2.03
N GLU A 57 -7.40 -8.73 3.17
CA GLU A 57 -8.13 -9.02 4.41
C GLU A 57 -8.93 -7.81 4.89
N GLN A 58 -8.36 -6.61 4.84
CA GLN A 58 -9.07 -5.38 5.19
C GLN A 58 -10.23 -5.08 4.24
N LEU A 59 -10.08 -5.33 2.93
CA LEU A 59 -11.17 -5.25 1.96
C LEU A 59 -12.31 -6.21 2.31
N ALA A 60 -11.98 -7.48 2.61
CA ALA A 60 -12.96 -8.47 3.01
C ALA A 60 -13.69 -8.08 4.30
N GLN A 61 -12.97 -7.53 5.28
CA GLN A 61 -13.56 -7.00 6.52
C GLN A 61 -14.50 -5.82 6.24
N TYR A 62 -14.10 -4.89 5.37
CA TYR A 62 -14.92 -3.75 4.99
C TYR A 62 -16.24 -4.19 4.36
N ASP A 63 -16.19 -5.14 3.42
CA ASP A 63 -17.36 -5.69 2.78
C ASP A 63 -18.27 -6.42 3.78
N HIS A 64 -17.69 -7.17 4.72
CA HIS A 64 -18.46 -7.83 5.76
C HIS A 64 -19.22 -6.82 6.64
N ILE A 65 -18.53 -5.77 7.13
CA ILE A 65 -19.16 -4.72 7.96
C ILE A 65 -20.26 -4.00 7.17
N LYS A 66 -20.04 -3.75 5.87
CA LYS A 66 -21.05 -3.14 5.00
C LYS A 66 -22.29 -4.02 4.86
N GLN A 67 -22.13 -5.34 4.72
CA GLN A 67 -23.25 -6.28 4.58
C GLN A 67 -24.07 -6.46 5.86
N THR A 68 -23.45 -6.38 7.03
CA THR A 68 -24.13 -6.56 8.32
C THR A 68 -24.77 -5.28 8.87
N ASN A 69 -24.91 -4.21 8.06
CA ASN A 69 -25.28 -2.88 8.52
C ASN A 69 -24.43 -2.40 9.71
N GLY A 70 -23.15 -2.78 9.71
CA GLY A 70 -22.21 -2.40 10.76
C GLY A 70 -22.00 -0.89 10.85
N GLU A 71 -21.53 -0.47 12.01
CA GLU A 71 -21.40 0.93 12.38
C GLU A 71 -20.58 1.75 11.37
N ASN A 72 -21.15 2.87 10.90
CA ASN A 72 -20.53 3.75 9.89
C ASN A 72 -19.15 4.26 10.34
N ALA A 73 -18.96 4.51 11.64
CA ALA A 73 -17.67 4.94 12.20
C ALA A 73 -16.56 3.88 12.00
N LYS A 74 -16.86 2.60 12.26
CA LYS A 74 -15.91 1.50 12.06
C LYS A 74 -15.51 1.34 10.60
N ARG A 75 -16.47 1.47 9.68
CA ARG A 75 -16.21 1.42 8.23
C ARG A 75 -15.28 2.55 7.78
N LYS A 76 -15.48 3.76 8.29
CA LYS A 76 -14.64 4.91 7.97
C LYS A 76 -13.22 4.75 8.53
N MET A 77 -13.09 4.26 9.75
CA MET A 77 -11.78 4.01 10.37
C MET A 77 -10.98 2.96 9.58
N LEU A 78 -11.60 1.83 9.27
CA LEU A 78 -10.97 0.78 8.46
C LEU A 78 -10.55 1.30 7.07
N LEU A 79 -11.38 2.12 6.44
CA LEU A 79 -11.03 2.72 5.16
C LEU A 79 -9.80 3.64 5.26
N LEU A 80 -9.68 4.44 6.32
CA LEU A 80 -8.50 5.29 6.53
C LEU A 80 -7.23 4.46 6.75
N GLU A 81 -7.34 3.36 7.50
CA GLU A 81 -6.24 2.40 7.71
C GLU A 81 -5.80 1.77 6.38
N MET A 82 -6.76 1.36 5.54
CA MET A 82 -6.46 0.80 4.22
C MET A 82 -5.73 1.78 3.30
N LEU A 83 -6.08 3.08 3.37
CA LEU A 83 -5.40 4.11 2.57
C LEU A 83 -3.95 4.30 3.02
N ASP A 84 -3.70 4.26 4.34
CA ASP A 84 -2.35 4.33 4.88
C ASP A 84 -1.56 3.07 4.49
N ASP A 85 -2.14 1.88 4.64
CA ASP A 85 -1.51 0.61 4.28
C ASP A 85 -1.21 0.52 2.77
N HIS A 86 -2.11 1.01 1.93
CA HIS A 86 -1.88 1.15 0.49
C HIS A 86 -0.71 2.08 0.19
N LEU A 87 -0.64 3.24 0.84
CA LEU A 87 0.48 4.17 0.66
C LEU A 87 1.83 3.53 1.04
N TYR A 88 1.86 2.72 2.09
CA TYR A 88 3.05 1.95 2.44
C TYR A 88 3.38 0.86 1.41
N LEU A 89 2.38 0.23 0.78
CA LEU A 89 2.60 -0.73 -0.30
C LEU A 89 3.26 -0.06 -1.51
N GLU A 90 2.74 1.10 -1.94
CA GLU A 90 3.36 1.88 -3.01
C GLU A 90 4.81 2.27 -2.65
N PHE A 91 5.02 2.69 -1.40
CA PHE A 91 6.35 3.02 -0.91
C PHE A 91 7.29 1.81 -0.94
N ALA A 92 6.81 0.61 -0.59
CA ALA A 92 7.59 -0.62 -0.68
C ALA A 92 7.99 -0.96 -2.13
N TYR A 93 7.06 -0.82 -3.08
CA TYR A 93 7.36 -0.96 -4.51
C TYR A 93 8.42 0.05 -4.98
N HIS A 94 8.28 1.31 -4.56
CA HIS A 94 9.27 2.35 -4.86
C HIS A 94 10.66 1.99 -4.34
N ILE A 95 10.78 1.56 -3.07
CA ILE A 95 12.07 1.18 -2.49
C ILE A 95 12.66 -0.07 -3.18
N MET A 96 11.83 -1.05 -3.52
CA MET A 96 12.26 -2.23 -4.27
C MET A 96 12.89 -1.83 -5.61
N PHE A 97 12.24 -0.93 -6.34
CA PHE A 97 12.76 -0.42 -7.62
C PHE A 97 14.11 0.29 -7.45
N ILE A 98 14.24 1.15 -6.43
CA ILE A 98 15.50 1.85 -6.16
C ILE A 98 16.64 0.87 -5.86
N LYS A 99 16.40 -0.11 -4.98
CA LYS A 99 17.39 -1.13 -4.63
C LYS A 99 17.77 -1.99 -5.84
N TRP A 100 16.80 -2.40 -6.65
CA TRP A 100 17.07 -3.12 -7.89
C TRP A 100 17.96 -2.30 -8.83
N ARG A 101 17.64 -1.02 -9.04
CA ARG A 101 18.43 -0.12 -9.89
C ARG A 101 19.87 0.02 -9.39
N GLU A 102 20.07 0.20 -8.09
CA GLU A 102 21.40 0.28 -7.47
C GLU A 102 22.22 -0.99 -7.70
N GLN A 103 21.59 -2.17 -7.62
CA GLN A 103 22.26 -3.44 -7.94
C GLN A 103 22.67 -3.55 -9.40
N GLN A 104 21.86 -3.05 -10.34
CA GLN A 104 22.23 -3.07 -11.77
C GLN A 104 23.42 -2.14 -12.04
N ILE A 105 23.43 -0.95 -11.46
CA ILE A 105 24.55 0.01 -11.60
C ILE A 105 25.83 -0.59 -11.03
N SER A 106 25.77 -1.22 -9.84
CA SER A 106 26.94 -1.85 -9.22
C SER A 106 27.49 -3.04 -10.00
N LYS A 107 26.70 -3.70 -10.85
CA LYS A 107 27.15 -4.79 -11.72
C LYS A 107 27.74 -4.31 -13.04
N ALA A 108 27.47 -3.07 -13.42
CA ALA A 108 27.93 -2.45 -14.67
C ALA A 108 29.22 -1.61 -14.48
N SER A 109 29.66 -1.43 -13.22
CA SER A 109 30.93 -0.79 -12.84
C SER A 109 31.96 -1.85 -12.49
#